data_AF-A0AAV6W9D0-F1
#
_entry.id   AF-A0AAV6W9D0-F1
#
_cell.length_a   1.000
_cell.length_b   1.000
_cell.length_c   1.000
_cell.angle_alpha   90.00
_cell.angle_beta   90.00
_cell.angle_gamma   90.00
#
_symmetry.space_group_name_H-M   'P 1'
#
loop_
_entity.id
_entity.type
_entity.pdbx_description
1 polymer ?
#
loop_
_entity_poly.entity_id
_entity_poly.type
_entity_poly.pdbx_seq_one_letter_code
_entity_poly.pdbx_strand_id
1 'polypeptide(L)' 'MPSRVVTIHGSKDKIVRLEEAFEFKNVLTNQNIHIIKRANHGYVKHQAELASTVVFSIKESLYLSKHTMV' A
#
# COMPACT_ATOMS: atom_id res chain seq x y z
N MET A 1 -19.54 0.59 5.17
CA MET A 1 -18.15 1.09 5.31
C MET A 1 -17.65 1.47 3.94
N PRO A 2 -17.07 2.66 3.72
CA PRO A 2 -16.42 2.97 2.45
C PRO A 2 -15.26 1.98 2.21
N SER A 3 -15.06 1.59 0.95
CA SER A 3 -13.92 0.74 0.56
C SER A 3 -12.61 1.41 0.99
N ARG A 4 -11.63 0.63 1.48
CA ARG A 4 -10.30 1.14 1.84
C ARG A 4 -9.32 0.80 0.72
N VAL A 5 -8.51 1.76 0.32
CA VAL A 5 -7.49 1.58 -0.72
C VAL A 5 -6.11 1.55 -0.05
N VAL A 6 -5.30 0.57 -0.42
CA VAL A 6 -3.90 0.51 0.01
C VAL A 6 -3.02 0.50 -1.22
N THR A 7 -2.09 1.46 -1.29
CA THR A 7 -1.03 1.49 -2.29
C THR A 7 0.26 1.05 -1.64
N ILE A 8 0.88 0.01 -2.17
CA ILE A 8 2.23 -0.40 -1.80
C ILE A 8 3.14 0.10 -2.91
N HIS A 9 4.16 0.88 -2.60
CA HIS A 9 5.02 1.53 -3.58
C HIS A 9 6.50 1.28 -3.26
N GLY A 10 7.33 1.04 -4.28
CA GLY A 10 8.76 0.83 -4.12
C GLY A 10 9.53 2.14 -4.17
N SER A 11 10.36 2.45 -3.16
CA SER A 11 11.04 3.75 -3.05
C SER A 11 12.14 4.02 -4.10
N LYS A 12 12.46 3.03 -4.94
CA LYS A 12 13.42 3.09 -6.05
C LYS A 12 12.74 2.72 -7.37
N ASP A 13 11.42 2.82 -7.41
CA ASP A 13 10.70 2.90 -8.66
C ASP A 13 11.22 4.10 -9.47
N LYS A 14 11.57 3.83 -10.72
CA LYS A 14 12.10 4.82 -11.67
C LYS A 14 11.10 5.15 -12.77
N ILE A 15 9.97 4.43 -12.81
CA ILE A 15 8.89 4.61 -13.78
C ILE A 15 7.85 5.52 -13.15
N VAL A 16 7.38 5.18 -11.94
CA VAL A 16 6.56 6.05 -11.10
C VAL A 16 7.44 6.53 -9.96
N ARG A 17 7.66 7.82 -9.86
CA ARG A 17 8.53 8.39 -8.82
C ARG A 17 7.82 8.37 -7.46
N LEU A 18 8.61 8.38 -6.40
CA LEU A 18 8.08 8.36 -5.03
C LEU A 18 7.18 9.56 -4.75
N GLU A 19 7.54 10.73 -5.29
CA GLU A 19 6.78 11.97 -5.16
C GLU A 19 5.40 11.84 -5.83
N GLU A 20 5.35 11.27 -7.03
CA GLU A 20 4.10 11.02 -7.78
C GLU A 20 3.18 10.05 -7.02
N ALA A 21 3.76 9.05 -6.34
CA ALA A 21 2.99 8.15 -5.50
C ALA A 21 2.37 8.86 -4.28
N PHE A 22 3.05 9.85 -3.70
CA PHE A 22 2.50 10.68 -2.63
C PHE A 22 1.45 11.67 -3.13
N GLU A 23 1.62 12.25 -4.31
CA GLU A 23 0.60 13.08 -4.94
C GLU A 23 -0.68 12.29 -5.19
N PHE A 24 -0.56 11.05 -5.67
CA PHE A 24 -1.71 10.16 -5.86
C PHE A 24 -2.48 9.89 -4.56
N LYS A 25 -1.78 9.73 -3.42
CA LYS A 25 -2.43 9.56 -2.10
C LYS A 25 -3.37 10.72 -1.76
N ASN A 26 -3.04 11.94 -2.17
CA ASN A 26 -3.85 13.12 -1.85
C ASN A 26 -5.14 13.21 -2.67
N VAL A 27 -5.29 12.41 -3.74
CA VAL A 27 -6.50 12.37 -4.58
C VAL A 27 -7.63 11.60 -3.90
N LEU A 28 -7.31 10.57 -3.10
CA LEU A 28 -8.30 9.69 -2.47
C LEU A 28 -8.22 9.80 -0.94
N THR A 29 -9.31 10.25 -0.31
CA THR A 29 -9.37 10.46 1.14
C THR A 29 -9.35 9.17 1.97
N ASN A 30 -9.62 8.02 1.34
CA ASN A 30 -9.70 6.69 1.94
C ASN A 30 -8.48 5.80 1.63
N GLN A 31 -7.36 6.41 1.26
CA GLN A 31 -6.15 5.70 0.83
C GLN A 31 -5.02 5.74 1.87
N ASN A 32 -4.40 4.59 2.08
CA ASN A 32 -3.11 4.49 2.77
C ASN A 32 -2.01 4.14 1.78
N ILE A 33 -0.82 4.72 1.98
CA ILE A 33 0.38 4.37 1.21
C ILE A 33 1.38 3.68 2.13
N HIS A 34 1.94 2.57 1.67
CA HIS A 34 3.04 1.85 2.30
C HIS A 34 4.26 1.86 1.36
N ILE A 35 5.41 2.30 1.87
CA ILE A 35 6.64 2.40 1.06
C ILE A 35 7.58 1.25 1.42
N ILE A 36 7.87 0.40 0.43
CA ILE A 36 8.93 -0.60 0.53
C ILE A 36 10.24 0.08 0.13
N LYS A 37 11.14 0.27 1.12
CA LYS A 37 12.41 0.92 0.90
C LYS A 37 13.26 0.11 -0.08
N ARG A 38 13.97 0.80 -0.97
CA ARG A 38 14.90 0.23 -1.96
C ARG A 38 14.25 -0.65 -3.04
N ALA A 39 12.94 -0.90 -3.00
CA ALA A 39 12.24 -1.65 -4.04
C ALA A 39 12.08 -0.83 -5.32
N ASN A 40 12.26 -1.51 -6.47
CA ASN A 40 11.99 -0.97 -7.79
C ASN A 40 10.55 -1.25 -8.21
N HIS A 41 10.16 -0.77 -9.40
CA HIS A 41 8.81 -0.95 -9.96
C HIS A 41 8.33 -2.42 -9.95
N GLY A 42 9.20 -3.35 -10.33
CA GLY A 42 8.88 -4.78 -10.39
C GLY A 42 9.09 -5.54 -9.08
N TYR A 43 9.47 -4.86 -7.99
CA TYR A 43 9.80 -5.46 -6.69
C TYR A 43 10.75 -6.67 -6.77
N VAL A 44 11.64 -6.73 -7.78
CA VAL A 44 12.38 -7.95 -8.16
C VAL A 44 13.14 -8.58 -6.98
N LYS A 45 13.67 -7.74 -6.08
CA LYS A 45 14.40 -8.16 -4.86
C LYS A 45 13.59 -8.08 -3.57
N HIS A 46 12.31 -7.70 -3.64
CA HIS A 46 11.46 -7.39 -2.49
C HIS A 46 10.07 -8.07 -2.59
N GLN A 47 9.93 -9.11 -3.41
CA GLN A 47 8.65 -9.80 -3.62
C GLN A 47 8.09 -10.41 -2.32
N ALA A 48 8.97 -10.96 -1.47
CA ALA A 48 8.55 -11.50 -0.17
C ALA A 48 7.98 -10.41 0.75
N GLU A 49 8.61 -9.23 0.79
CA GLU A 49 8.14 -8.07 1.56
C GLU A 49 6.85 -7.50 0.96
N LEU A 50 6.74 -7.45 -0.37
CA LEU A 50 5.49 -7.10 -1.04
C LEU A 50 4.35 -8.05 -0.63
N ALA A 51 4.59 -9.36 -0.74
CA ALA A 51 3.58 -10.37 -0.41
C ALA A 51 3.15 -10.30 1.06
N SER A 52 4.10 -10.15 1.99
CA SER A 52 3.77 -10.04 3.42
C SER A 52 2.97 -8.77 3.72
N THR A 53 3.34 -7.63 3.13
CA THR A 53 2.61 -6.36 3.28
C THR A 53 1.20 -6.43 2.70
N VAL A 54 1.01 -7.10 1.56
CA VAL A 54 -0.34 -7.32 0.98
C VAL A 54 -1.20 -8.15 1.93
N VAL A 55 -0.69 -9.30 2.40
CA VAL A 55 -1.43 -10.19 3.31
C VAL A 55 -1.75 -9.47 4.62
N PHE A 56 -0.80 -8.72 5.18
CA PHE A 56 -1.02 -7.91 6.37
C PHE A 56 -2.14 -6.88 6.16
N SER A 57 -2.10 -6.15 5.04
CA SER A 57 -3.10 -5.12 4.71
C SER A 57 -4.52 -5.69 4.58
N ILE A 58 -4.65 -6.89 4.02
CA ILE A 58 -5.94 -7.60 3.93
C ILE A 58 -6.42 -8.00 5.32
N LYS A 59 -5.55 -8.57 6.15
CA LYS A 59 -5.90 -8.98 7.52
C LYS A 59 -6.34 -7.80 8.38
N GLU A 60 -5.61 -6.69 8.33
CA GLU A 60 -5.97 -5.43 9.01
C GLU A 60 -7.35 -4.94 8.58
N SER A 61 -7.64 -4.99 7.27
CA SER A 61 -8.93 -4.57 6.73
C SER A 61 -10.08 -5.45 7.24
N LEU A 62 -9.88 -6.78 7.26
CA LEU A 62 -10.85 -7.75 7.78
C LEU A 62 -11.05 -7.63 9.30
N TYR A 63 -10.00 -7.32 10.05
CA TYR A 63 -10.08 -7.11 11.48
C TYR A 63 -10.91 -5.86 11.80
N LEU A 64 -10.61 -4.74 11.13
CA LEU A 64 -11.32 -3.47 11.32
C LEU A 64 -12.78 -3.56 10.88
N SER A 65 -13.10 -4.29 9.80
CA SER A 65 -14.50 -4.50 9.39
C SER A 65 -15.31 -5.26 10.44
N LYS A 66 -14.69 -6.20 11.18
CA LYS A 66 -15.37 -6.96 12.24
C LYS A 66 -15.60 -6.12 13.51
N HIS A 67 -14.74 -5.15 13.79
CA HIS A 67 -14.81 -4.31 15.00
C HIS A 67 -15.56 -2.99 14.80
N THR A 68 -15.96 -2.66 13.57
CA THR A 68 -16.83 -1.50 13.30
C THR A 68 -18.32 -1.89 13.24
N MET A 69 -18.66 -3.16 13.51
CA MET A 69 -20.05 -3.66 13.59
C MET A 69 -20.53 -3.84 15.04
N VAL A 70 -20.11 -2.95 15.94
CA VAL A 70 -20.62 -2.80 17.32
C VAL A 70 -21.05 -1.37 17.57
#